data_AF-A0A3A1UJL2-F1
#
_entry.id   AF-A0A3A1UJL2-F1
#
_cell.length_a   1.000
_cell.length_b   1.000
_cell.length_c   1.000
_cell.angle_alpha   90.00
_cell.angle_beta   90.00
_cell.angle_gamma   90.00
#
_symmetry.space_group_name_H-M   'P 1'
#
loop_
_entity.id
_entity.type
_entity.pdbx_description
1 polymer ?
#
loop_
_entity_poly.entity_id
_entity_poly.type
_entity_poly.pdbx_seq_one_letter_code
_entity_poly.pdbx_strand_id
1 'polypeptide(L)'
;MKKMQEAVTKEREQHPAFYAKYPMRLITEAEEKDVRNVTSTWDLPEEYVYFLKRYVPERVSWSAVEYISIYIYGAKDLEAGQSGYSYNHVTDEVITDWPSDYLVIASDEGDPYCIDLSRGDTVIFTAQHGTGLWDFSIAYHNLSEFLNSVLHPRELEDEESPETIPSDYYKLQITGTGADKAKTLMFIKKMFSCDYTQAKAYLEKTPLIVYKGIEQGVAKIEEQLERIGADFEKHKISWEEFIELVQS
;
A
#
# COMPACT_ATOMS: atom_id res chain seq x y z
N MET A 1 -2.65 19.25 1.62
CA MET A 1 -2.88 19.86 0.29
C MET A 1 -2.01 21.07 0.08
N LYS A 2 -2.30 22.27 0.64
CA LYS A 2 -1.42 23.44 0.51
C LYS A 2 0.02 23.13 0.92
N LYS A 3 0.22 22.52 2.09
CA LYS A 3 1.56 22.14 2.60
C LYS A 3 2.36 21.18 1.73
N MET A 4 1.74 20.22 1.04
CA MET A 4 2.45 19.19 0.26
C MET A 4 2.75 19.67 -1.16
N GLN A 5 1.84 20.46 -1.76
CA GLN A 5 2.13 21.17 -3.00
C GLN A 5 3.14 22.30 -2.75
N GLU A 6 3.00 23.05 -1.66
CA GLU A 6 3.99 24.03 -1.21
C GLU A 6 5.33 23.33 -0.94
N ALA A 7 5.35 22.13 -0.35
CA ALA A 7 6.58 21.35 -0.17
C ALA A 7 7.18 20.94 -1.53
N VAL A 8 6.44 20.25 -2.40
CA VAL A 8 6.96 19.85 -3.73
C VAL A 8 7.34 21.05 -4.58
N THR A 9 6.61 22.17 -4.51
CA THR A 9 6.95 23.41 -5.22
C THR A 9 8.21 24.03 -4.64
N LYS A 10 8.34 24.08 -3.31
CA LYS A 10 9.52 24.58 -2.61
C LYS A 10 10.75 23.71 -2.93
N GLU A 11 10.61 22.40 -2.92
CA GLU A 11 11.67 21.46 -3.33
C GLU A 11 12.06 21.66 -4.80
N ARG A 12 11.09 21.89 -5.69
CA ARG A 12 11.35 22.23 -7.10
C ARG A 12 12.10 23.54 -7.27
N GLU A 13 11.80 24.53 -6.45
CA GLU A 13 12.49 25.82 -6.41
C GLU A 13 13.92 25.68 -5.84
N GLN A 14 14.11 24.81 -4.85
CA GLN A 14 15.40 24.55 -4.20
C GLN A 14 16.33 23.68 -5.05
N HIS A 15 15.78 22.74 -5.83
CA HIS A 15 16.56 21.79 -6.64
C HIS A 15 16.15 21.81 -8.13
N PRO A 16 16.21 22.97 -8.81
CA PRO A 16 15.64 23.13 -10.15
C PRO A 16 16.34 22.27 -11.21
N ALA A 17 17.64 22.00 -11.07
CA ALA A 17 18.37 21.11 -11.98
C ALA A 17 17.95 19.63 -11.84
N PHE A 18 17.64 19.20 -10.61
CA PHE A 18 17.14 17.85 -10.32
C PHE A 18 15.75 17.67 -10.91
N TYR A 19 14.82 18.59 -10.64
CA TYR A 19 13.45 18.50 -11.15
C TYR A 19 13.30 18.85 -12.64
N ALA A 20 14.30 19.52 -13.25
CA ALA A 20 14.38 19.66 -14.71
C ALA A 20 14.80 18.35 -15.39
N LYS A 21 15.63 17.54 -14.73
CA LYS A 21 16.02 16.19 -15.18
C LYS A 21 14.91 15.16 -14.94
N TYR A 22 14.13 15.33 -13.87
CA TYR A 22 13.10 14.41 -13.39
C TYR A 22 11.76 15.15 -13.14
N PRO A 23 10.99 15.47 -14.20
CA PRO A 23 9.80 16.30 -14.07
C PRO A 23 8.66 15.54 -13.37
N MET A 24 8.22 16.06 -12.21
CA MET A 24 7.01 15.63 -11.52
C MET A 24 5.84 16.55 -11.86
N ARG A 25 4.72 15.98 -12.32
CA ARG A 25 3.48 16.72 -12.57
C ARG A 25 2.39 16.24 -11.62
N LEU A 26 2.03 17.12 -10.67
CA LEU A 26 0.87 16.96 -9.81
C LEU A 26 -0.25 17.84 -10.37
N ILE A 27 -1.39 17.25 -10.74
CA ILE A 27 -2.61 18.02 -11.04
C ILE A 27 -3.45 18.18 -9.76
N THR A 28 -4.28 19.23 -9.73
CA THR A 28 -4.96 19.69 -8.52
C THR A 28 -6.14 18.84 -8.08
N GLU A 29 -6.89 18.25 -9.01
CA GLU A 29 -8.02 17.32 -8.74
C GLU A 29 -8.17 16.37 -9.93
N ALA A 30 -8.38 15.07 -9.68
CA ALA A 30 -8.87 14.17 -10.72
C ALA A 30 -10.27 14.60 -11.12
N GLU A 31 -10.63 14.51 -12.41
CA GLU A 31 -12.00 14.82 -12.80
C GLU A 31 -12.95 13.90 -12.04
N GLU A 32 -14.02 14.44 -11.44
CA GLU A 32 -14.99 13.62 -10.71
C GLU A 32 -15.57 12.49 -11.58
N LYS A 33 -15.54 12.66 -12.90
CA LYS A 33 -15.94 11.64 -13.87
C LYS A 33 -14.97 10.45 -13.87
N ASP A 34 -13.67 10.70 -13.89
CA ASP A 34 -12.64 9.65 -13.93
C ASP A 34 -12.66 8.82 -12.65
N VAL A 35 -12.76 9.49 -11.50
CA VAL A 35 -12.90 8.81 -10.21
C VAL A 35 -14.19 7.98 -10.18
N ARG A 36 -15.31 8.54 -10.65
CA ARG A 36 -16.59 7.82 -10.70
C ARG A 36 -16.49 6.56 -11.57
N ASN A 37 -15.90 6.68 -12.76
CA ASN A 37 -15.70 5.54 -13.66
C ASN A 37 -14.93 4.43 -12.94
N VAL A 38 -13.78 4.76 -12.37
CA VAL A 38 -12.94 3.82 -11.63
C VAL A 38 -13.70 3.16 -10.47
N THR A 39 -14.37 3.95 -9.61
CA THR A 39 -15.11 3.41 -8.47
C THR A 39 -16.40 2.67 -8.84
N SER A 40 -16.85 2.77 -10.10
CA SER A 40 -17.96 1.96 -10.63
C SER A 40 -17.49 0.64 -11.24
N THR A 41 -16.22 0.57 -11.64
CA THR A 41 -15.60 -0.62 -12.21
C THR A 41 -15.02 -1.53 -11.12
N TRP A 42 -14.35 -0.95 -10.12
CA TRP A 42 -13.68 -1.69 -9.05
C TRP A 42 -14.19 -1.29 -7.67
N ASP A 43 -14.30 -2.27 -6.77
CA ASP A 43 -14.49 -2.03 -5.34
C ASP A 43 -13.13 -1.72 -4.71
N LEU A 44 -12.85 -0.43 -4.51
CA LEU A 44 -11.52 0.04 -4.11
C LEU A 44 -11.44 0.33 -2.61
N PRO A 45 -10.30 0.05 -1.96
CA PRO A 45 -10.06 0.49 -0.59
C PRO A 45 -10.25 2.01 -0.42
N GLU A 46 -10.90 2.42 0.67
CA GLU A 46 -11.21 3.83 0.94
C GLU A 46 -9.98 4.74 0.88
N GLU A 47 -8.84 4.25 1.37
CA GLU A 47 -7.55 4.94 1.34
C GLU A 47 -7.09 5.19 -0.11
N TYR A 48 -7.26 4.20 -1.00
CA TYR A 48 -6.89 4.34 -2.41
C TYR A 48 -7.86 5.23 -3.18
N VAL A 49 -9.17 5.17 -2.89
CA VAL A 49 -10.16 6.12 -3.43
C VAL A 49 -9.83 7.55 -3.00
N TYR A 50 -9.45 7.75 -1.74
CA TYR A 50 -9.00 9.04 -1.24
C TYR A 50 -7.75 9.50 -2.00
N PHE A 51 -6.79 8.61 -2.23
CA PHE A 51 -5.62 8.89 -3.05
C PHE A 51 -6.02 9.36 -4.45
N LEU A 52 -6.78 8.56 -5.20
CA LEU A 52 -7.21 8.87 -6.58
C LEU A 52 -7.97 10.20 -6.70
N LYS A 53 -8.77 10.55 -5.68
CA LYS A 53 -9.50 11.83 -5.64
C LYS A 53 -8.59 13.04 -5.42
N ARG A 54 -7.48 12.85 -4.70
CA ARG A 54 -6.69 13.95 -4.13
C ARG A 54 -5.28 14.04 -4.69
N TYR A 55 -4.81 13.01 -5.38
CA TYR A 55 -3.43 12.85 -5.81
C TYR A 55 -3.38 12.14 -7.16
N VAL A 56 -2.84 12.82 -8.17
CA VAL A 56 -2.52 12.25 -9.47
C VAL A 56 -1.11 12.70 -9.84
N PRO A 57 -0.07 11.95 -9.44
CA PRO A 57 1.21 12.04 -10.11
C PRO A 57 1.05 11.45 -11.51
N GLU A 58 1.11 12.27 -12.57
CA GLU A 58 0.98 11.78 -13.96
C GLU A 58 2.19 10.92 -14.37
N ARG A 59 3.36 11.18 -13.79
CA ARG A 59 4.59 10.41 -13.97
C ARG A 59 5.57 10.73 -12.87
N VAL A 60 6.29 9.73 -12.38
CA VAL A 60 7.41 9.91 -11.46
C VAL A 60 8.64 9.20 -12.00
N SER A 61 9.39 9.86 -12.88
CA SER A 61 10.65 9.29 -13.36
C SER A 61 11.77 9.63 -12.39
N TRP A 62 12.04 8.79 -11.39
CA TRP A 62 13.35 8.78 -10.74
C TRP A 62 14.11 7.53 -11.14
N SER A 63 15.43 7.66 -11.28
CA SER A 63 16.36 6.55 -11.11
C SER A 63 16.72 6.49 -9.63
N ALA A 64 15.94 5.78 -8.82
CA ALA A 64 16.35 5.44 -7.46
C ALA A 64 17.10 4.10 -7.50
N VAL A 65 17.84 3.73 -6.45
CA VAL A 65 18.36 2.36 -6.32
C VAL A 65 17.21 1.32 -6.38
N GLU A 66 16.00 1.75 -6.01
CA GLU A 66 14.79 0.93 -5.93
C GLU A 66 13.93 0.94 -7.20
N TYR A 67 14.09 1.92 -8.11
CA TYR A 67 13.23 2.08 -9.29
C TYR A 67 14.01 2.58 -10.51
N ILE A 68 13.69 2.04 -11.69
CA ILE A 68 14.29 2.51 -12.94
C ILE A 68 13.48 3.69 -13.51
N SER A 69 12.17 3.54 -13.61
CA SER A 69 11.22 4.58 -14.02
C SER A 69 9.79 4.20 -13.64
N ILE A 70 9.33 4.67 -12.47
CA ILE A 70 8.01 4.33 -11.97
C ILE A 70 6.87 5.21 -12.53
N TYR A 71 5.83 4.56 -13.02
CA TYR A 71 4.61 5.18 -13.50
C TYR A 71 3.45 4.86 -12.56
N ILE A 72 3.00 5.82 -11.76
CA ILE A 72 1.82 5.67 -10.89
C ILE A 72 0.57 6.02 -11.70
N TYR A 73 -0.42 5.13 -11.68
CA TYR A 73 -1.69 5.36 -12.36
C TYR A 73 -2.63 6.23 -11.51
N GLY A 74 -3.02 7.38 -12.05
CA GLY A 74 -4.14 8.16 -11.54
C GLY A 74 -5.49 7.63 -12.04
N ALA A 75 -6.60 8.20 -11.56
CA ALA A 75 -7.95 7.72 -11.89
C ALA A 75 -8.22 7.66 -13.40
N LYS A 76 -7.69 8.62 -14.16
CA LYS A 76 -7.81 8.68 -15.62
C LYS A 76 -7.05 7.54 -16.32
N ASP A 77 -5.90 7.17 -15.79
CA ASP A 77 -4.94 6.27 -16.46
C ASP A 77 -5.04 4.83 -15.94
N LEU A 78 -5.78 4.59 -14.87
CA LEU A 78 -5.88 3.31 -14.18
C LEU A 78 -6.41 2.18 -15.07
N GLU A 79 -7.44 2.45 -15.87
CA GLU A 79 -8.02 1.48 -16.80
C GLU A 79 -7.04 1.14 -17.92
N ALA A 80 -6.42 2.15 -18.53
CA ALA A 80 -5.38 1.93 -19.54
C ALA A 80 -4.15 1.22 -18.96
N GLY A 81 -3.83 1.46 -17.68
CA GLY A 81 -2.74 0.82 -16.94
C GLY A 81 -2.90 -0.68 -16.72
N GLN A 82 -4.10 -1.23 -16.92
CA GLN A 82 -4.32 -2.68 -16.86
C GLN A 82 -3.89 -3.42 -18.13
N SER A 83 -3.62 -2.67 -19.20
CA SER A 83 -3.26 -3.21 -20.50
C SER A 83 -1.92 -3.93 -20.46
N GLY A 84 -1.90 -5.20 -20.88
CA GLY A 84 -0.74 -6.09 -20.81
C GLY A 84 -0.64 -6.89 -19.50
N TYR A 85 -1.49 -6.58 -18.52
CA TYR A 85 -1.58 -7.30 -17.24
C TYR A 85 -2.88 -8.09 -17.15
N SER A 86 -3.97 -7.46 -16.71
CA SER A 86 -5.29 -8.11 -16.58
C SER A 86 -6.12 -8.05 -17.87
N TYR A 87 -5.73 -7.22 -18.83
CA TYR A 87 -6.47 -7.02 -20.08
C TYR A 87 -5.54 -6.85 -21.29
N ASN A 88 -5.91 -7.42 -22.42
CA ASN A 88 -5.21 -7.26 -23.69
C ASN A 88 -5.98 -6.30 -24.61
N HIS A 89 -5.49 -5.07 -24.74
CA HIS A 89 -6.11 -4.05 -25.59
C HIS A 89 -6.07 -4.35 -27.10
N VAL A 90 -5.23 -5.28 -27.56
CA VAL A 90 -5.13 -5.65 -28.98
C VAL A 90 -6.21 -6.66 -29.34
N THR A 91 -6.46 -7.63 -28.46
CA THR A 91 -7.49 -8.68 -28.69
C THR A 91 -8.83 -8.36 -28.04
N ASP A 92 -8.90 -7.35 -27.18
CA ASP A 92 -10.08 -6.99 -26.37
C ASP A 92 -10.52 -8.14 -25.43
N GLU A 93 -9.55 -8.79 -24.80
CA GLU A 93 -9.78 -9.97 -23.94
C GLU A 93 -9.12 -9.83 -22.57
N VAL A 94 -9.72 -10.45 -21.56
CA VAL A 94 -9.13 -10.61 -20.22
C VAL A 94 -7.98 -11.61 -20.29
N ILE A 95 -6.86 -11.28 -19.68
CA ILE A 95 -5.70 -12.17 -19.59
C ILE A 95 -5.91 -13.12 -18.40
N THR A 96 -6.12 -14.40 -18.68
CA THR A 96 -6.50 -15.41 -17.67
C THR A 96 -5.37 -15.80 -16.72
N ASP A 97 -4.13 -15.56 -17.11
CA ASP A 97 -2.94 -15.87 -16.30
C ASP A 97 -2.67 -14.79 -15.24
N TRP A 98 -3.43 -13.69 -15.26
CA TRP A 98 -3.38 -12.64 -14.26
C TRP A 98 -4.38 -12.89 -13.13
N PRO A 99 -4.03 -12.66 -11.84
CA PRO A 99 -4.98 -12.79 -10.75
C PRO A 99 -6.13 -11.78 -10.88
N SER A 100 -7.38 -12.24 -10.95
CA SER A 100 -8.54 -11.39 -11.26
C SER A 100 -8.79 -10.25 -10.27
N ASP A 101 -8.37 -10.44 -9.00
CA ASP A 101 -8.56 -9.46 -7.94
C ASP A 101 -7.39 -8.46 -7.85
N TYR A 102 -6.33 -8.64 -8.64
CA TYR A 102 -5.15 -7.77 -8.61
C TYR A 102 -5.34 -6.59 -9.55
N LEU A 103 -5.33 -5.39 -8.98
CA LEU A 103 -5.38 -4.13 -9.69
C LEU A 103 -3.99 -3.50 -9.74
N VAL A 104 -3.47 -3.26 -10.94
CA VAL A 104 -2.19 -2.57 -11.11
C VAL A 104 -2.37 -1.08 -10.82
N ILE A 105 -1.61 -0.55 -9.88
CA ILE A 105 -1.64 0.85 -9.44
C ILE A 105 -0.39 1.64 -9.83
N ALA A 106 0.70 0.94 -10.16
CA ALA A 106 1.88 1.52 -10.79
C ALA A 106 2.66 0.48 -11.59
N SER A 107 3.57 0.93 -12.44
CA SER A 107 4.45 0.08 -13.24
C SER A 107 5.87 0.64 -13.24
N ASP A 108 6.88 -0.20 -13.04
CA ASP A 108 8.30 0.12 -13.23
C ASP A 108 8.86 -0.71 -14.39
N GLU A 109 8.98 -0.11 -15.57
CA GLU A 109 9.44 -0.79 -16.79
C GLU A 109 8.78 -2.15 -17.12
N GLY A 110 7.54 -2.35 -16.68
CA GLY A 110 6.78 -3.59 -16.89
C GLY A 110 6.61 -4.44 -15.63
N ASP A 111 7.35 -4.16 -14.55
CA ASP A 111 7.13 -4.75 -13.24
C ASP A 111 5.93 -4.05 -12.56
N PRO A 112 4.83 -4.76 -12.30
CA PRO A 112 3.61 -4.13 -11.80
C PRO A 112 3.62 -4.01 -10.28
N TYR A 113 3.13 -2.88 -9.77
CA TYR A 113 2.79 -2.69 -8.36
C TYR A 113 1.27 -2.75 -8.24
N CYS A 114 0.76 -3.70 -7.43
CA CYS A 114 -0.65 -4.08 -7.44
C CYS A 114 -1.27 -4.05 -6.04
N ILE A 115 -2.57 -3.79 -5.98
CA ILE A 115 -3.42 -4.05 -4.80
C ILE A 115 -4.28 -5.28 -5.09
N ASP A 116 -4.35 -6.21 -4.14
CA ASP A 116 -5.35 -7.29 -4.16
C ASP A 116 -6.65 -6.79 -3.53
N LEU A 117 -7.65 -6.52 -4.38
CA LEU A 117 -8.93 -5.95 -3.99
C LEU A 117 -9.75 -6.88 -3.09
N SER A 118 -9.48 -8.19 -3.10
CA SER A 118 -10.20 -9.16 -2.25
C SER A 118 -9.90 -8.99 -0.76
N ARG A 119 -8.80 -8.32 -0.41
CA ARG A 119 -8.32 -8.13 0.97
C ARG A 119 -8.98 -6.95 1.68
N GLY A 120 -9.35 -5.92 0.93
CA GLY A 120 -9.85 -4.65 1.48
C GLY A 120 -8.81 -3.79 2.20
N ASP A 121 -7.52 -4.15 2.12
CA ASP A 121 -6.38 -3.34 2.57
C ASP A 121 -5.56 -2.80 1.39
N THR A 122 -4.46 -2.10 1.68
CA THR A 122 -3.60 -1.46 0.67
C THR A 122 -2.18 -2.02 0.65
N VAL A 123 -2.00 -3.29 0.99
CA VAL A 123 -0.72 -3.98 0.79
C VAL A 123 -0.39 -3.96 -0.70
N ILE A 124 0.83 -3.55 -1.05
CA ILE A 124 1.28 -3.45 -2.43
C ILE A 124 2.12 -4.66 -2.78
N PHE A 125 1.70 -5.41 -3.79
CA PHE A 125 2.42 -6.55 -4.35
C PHE A 125 3.23 -6.13 -5.57
N THR A 126 4.36 -6.77 -5.80
CA THR A 126 5.14 -6.64 -7.04
C THR A 126 5.53 -8.00 -7.59
N ALA A 127 5.77 -8.07 -8.90
CA ALA A 127 6.28 -9.25 -9.57
C ALA A 127 7.25 -8.82 -10.69
N GLN A 128 8.24 -9.68 -10.99
CA GLN A 128 9.13 -9.42 -12.10
C GLN A 128 8.49 -9.85 -13.43
N HIS A 129 8.43 -8.96 -14.40
CA HIS A 129 7.95 -9.26 -15.74
C HIS A 129 8.94 -10.12 -16.54
N GLY A 130 8.46 -10.77 -17.59
CA GLY A 130 9.30 -11.51 -18.53
C GLY A 130 9.86 -12.85 -18.02
N THR A 131 9.49 -13.27 -16.81
CA THR A 131 9.89 -14.55 -16.20
C THR A 131 9.04 -15.75 -16.65
N GLY A 132 7.97 -15.49 -17.40
CA GLY A 132 7.04 -16.49 -17.95
C GLY A 132 5.87 -16.85 -17.03
N LEU A 133 5.96 -16.58 -15.73
CA LEU A 133 4.88 -16.72 -14.76
C LEU A 133 4.93 -15.55 -13.77
N TRP A 134 3.77 -15.05 -13.33
CA TRP A 134 3.72 -14.01 -12.30
C TRP A 134 3.96 -14.62 -10.91
N ASP A 135 5.06 -14.23 -10.27
CA ASP A 135 5.40 -14.60 -8.89
C ASP A 135 5.37 -13.33 -8.02
N PHE A 136 4.26 -13.13 -7.31
CA PHE A 136 4.01 -11.91 -6.55
C PHE A 136 4.64 -11.99 -5.15
N SER A 137 5.31 -10.91 -4.77
CA SER A 137 5.84 -10.67 -3.43
C SER A 137 5.32 -9.36 -2.87
N ILE A 138 5.37 -9.17 -1.55
CA ILE A 138 5.00 -7.90 -0.92
C ILE A 138 6.13 -6.89 -1.16
N ALA A 139 5.80 -5.77 -1.81
CA ALA A 139 6.70 -4.63 -1.98
C ALA A 139 6.58 -3.63 -0.82
N TYR A 140 5.34 -3.32 -0.43
CA TYR A 140 5.03 -2.37 0.65
C TYR A 140 3.84 -2.85 1.47
N HIS A 141 3.82 -2.54 2.77
CA HIS A 141 2.74 -3.00 3.65
C HIS A 141 1.48 -2.14 3.57
N ASN A 142 1.56 -0.96 2.97
CA ASN A 142 0.44 -0.05 2.77
C ASN A 142 0.74 0.97 1.65
N LEU A 143 -0.32 1.62 1.17
CA LEU A 143 -0.24 2.66 0.14
C LEU A 143 0.64 3.83 0.57
N SER A 144 0.60 4.20 1.85
CA SER A 144 1.37 5.34 2.37
C SER A 144 2.88 5.11 2.27
N GLU A 145 3.39 3.92 2.61
CA GLU A 145 4.79 3.54 2.43
C GLU A 145 5.22 3.59 0.96
N PHE A 146 4.40 3.00 0.08
CA PHE A 146 4.65 3.02 -1.35
C PHE A 146 4.75 4.46 -1.86
N LEU A 147 3.75 5.29 -1.59
CA LEU A 147 3.75 6.69 -1.99
C LEU A 147 4.90 7.46 -1.36
N ASN A 148 5.30 7.15 -0.13
CA ASN A 148 6.45 7.81 0.50
C ASN A 148 7.75 7.50 -0.27
N SER A 149 7.98 6.22 -0.61
CA SER A 149 9.14 5.79 -1.40
C SER A 149 9.15 6.40 -2.80
N VAL A 150 7.97 6.58 -3.41
CA VAL A 150 7.85 7.12 -4.76
C VAL A 150 7.71 8.63 -4.78
N LEU A 151 7.49 9.34 -3.68
CA LEU A 151 7.35 10.81 -3.68
C LEU A 151 8.53 11.53 -3.02
N HIS A 152 9.40 10.83 -2.30
CA HIS A 152 10.59 11.40 -1.66
C HIS A 152 11.89 10.82 -2.26
N PRO A 153 12.73 11.64 -2.93
CA PRO A 153 14.03 11.19 -3.40
C PRO A 153 15.00 11.00 -2.23
N ARG A 154 15.54 9.79 -2.04
CA ARG A 154 16.61 9.53 -1.04
C ARG A 154 17.92 10.29 -1.31
N GLU A 155 18.19 10.71 -2.55
CA GLU A 155 19.42 11.45 -2.89
C GLU A 155 19.47 12.90 -2.34
N LEU A 156 18.41 13.38 -1.68
CA LEU A 156 18.39 14.66 -0.96
C LEU A 156 18.67 14.50 0.55
N GLU A 157 18.96 13.28 1.03
CA GLU A 157 19.18 13.01 2.46
C GLU A 157 20.54 13.51 3.01
N ASP A 158 21.44 14.02 2.16
CA ASP A 158 22.65 14.70 2.59
C ASP A 158 22.44 16.23 2.64
N GLU A 159 21.65 16.71 3.60
CA GLU A 159 21.82 17.96 4.37
C GLU A 159 20.50 18.37 5.05
N GLU A 160 20.45 18.20 6.37
CA GLU A 160 19.47 18.78 7.31
C GLU A 160 17.99 18.36 7.16
N SER A 161 17.67 17.15 7.64
CA SER A 161 16.29 16.71 7.91
C SER A 161 15.60 17.60 8.96
N PRO A 162 14.51 18.31 8.63
CA PRO A 162 13.59 18.85 9.62
C PRO A 162 12.46 17.84 9.84
N GLU A 163 12.59 17.06 10.91
CA GLU A 163 11.55 16.32 11.64
C GLU A 163 10.33 15.86 10.82
N THR A 164 10.39 14.56 10.47
CA THR A 164 9.28 13.71 10.04
C THR A 164 7.96 14.09 10.70
N ILE A 165 6.90 14.28 9.92
CA ILE A 165 5.53 14.32 10.47
C ILE A 165 5.27 12.91 11.04
N PRO A 166 5.22 12.70 12.37
CA PRO A 166 5.00 11.38 12.91
C PRO A 166 3.49 11.11 12.79
N SER A 167 3.11 10.23 11.86
CA SER A 167 1.88 9.49 12.08
C SER A 167 2.20 8.50 13.20
N ASP A 168 1.43 8.52 14.28
CA ASP A 168 1.64 7.58 15.39
C ASP A 168 1.45 6.15 14.88
N TYR A 169 2.49 5.32 15.03
CA TYR A 169 2.46 3.91 14.68
C TYR A 169 1.99 3.08 15.87
N TYR A 170 1.29 1.99 15.56
CA TYR A 170 0.78 1.06 16.56
C TYR A 170 1.05 -0.38 16.15
N LYS A 171 1.24 -1.24 17.16
CA LYS A 171 1.12 -2.70 17.03
C LYS A 171 -0.07 -3.18 17.86
N LEU A 172 -0.82 -4.14 17.32
CA LEU A 172 -1.82 -4.92 18.05
C LEU A 172 -1.33 -6.35 18.21
N GLN A 173 -1.42 -6.85 19.43
CA GLN A 173 -0.99 -8.19 19.79
C GLN A 173 -2.11 -8.94 20.50
N ILE A 174 -2.44 -10.14 20.04
CA ILE A 174 -3.27 -11.07 20.81
C ILE A 174 -2.38 -11.66 21.93
N THR A 175 -2.83 -11.54 23.17
CA THR A 175 -2.10 -11.99 24.36
C THR A 175 -2.69 -13.25 24.99
N GLY A 176 -3.89 -13.65 24.56
CA GLY A 176 -4.59 -14.80 25.11
C GLY A 176 -5.81 -15.19 24.28
N THR A 177 -6.53 -16.21 24.73
CA THR A 177 -7.68 -16.72 24.00
C THR A 177 -8.93 -15.86 24.16
N GLY A 178 -8.99 -15.04 25.21
CA GLY A 178 -10.18 -14.29 25.58
C GLY A 178 -11.35 -15.15 26.01
N ALA A 179 -12.54 -14.56 25.98
CA ALA A 179 -13.80 -15.18 26.39
C ALA A 179 -14.26 -16.30 25.45
N ASP A 180 -13.88 -16.25 24.16
CA ASP A 180 -14.30 -17.20 23.13
C ASP A 180 -13.11 -17.68 22.28
N LYS A 181 -12.45 -18.75 22.77
CA LYS A 181 -11.30 -19.36 22.10
C LYS A 181 -11.57 -19.75 20.64
N ALA A 182 -12.79 -20.17 20.31
CA ALA A 182 -13.13 -20.60 18.96
C ALA A 182 -13.16 -19.42 17.99
N LYS A 183 -13.72 -18.27 18.41
CA LYS A 183 -13.72 -17.05 17.60
C LYS A 183 -12.33 -16.45 17.45
N THR A 184 -11.51 -16.45 18.50
CA THR A 184 -10.12 -15.99 18.42
C THR A 184 -9.31 -16.83 17.42
N LEU A 185 -9.45 -18.15 17.45
CA LEU A 185 -8.82 -19.04 16.45
C LEU A 185 -9.33 -18.78 15.03
N MET A 186 -10.62 -18.50 14.86
CA MET A 186 -11.20 -18.19 13.55
C MET A 186 -10.72 -16.84 13.01
N PHE A 187 -10.54 -15.85 13.88
CA PHE A 187 -9.92 -14.57 13.54
C PHE A 187 -8.48 -14.77 13.07
N ILE A 188 -7.64 -15.49 13.83
CA ILE A 188 -6.25 -15.80 13.45
C ILE A 188 -6.22 -16.55 12.11
N LYS A 189 -7.09 -17.55 11.94
CA LYS A 189 -7.21 -18.30 10.70
C LYS A 189 -7.49 -17.40 9.49
N LYS A 190 -8.42 -16.44 9.65
CA LYS A 190 -8.76 -15.49 8.59
C LYS A 190 -7.61 -14.50 8.35
N MET A 191 -7.00 -13.99 9.41
CA MET A 191 -5.96 -12.97 9.35
C MET A 191 -4.68 -13.47 8.66
N PHE A 192 -4.27 -14.70 8.96
CA PHE A 192 -3.06 -15.31 8.40
C PHE A 192 -3.33 -16.29 7.26
N SER A 193 -4.57 -16.38 6.77
CA SER A 193 -5.00 -17.32 5.72
C SER A 193 -4.51 -18.76 5.96
N CYS A 194 -4.54 -19.22 7.20
CA CYS A 194 -3.96 -20.50 7.62
C CYS A 194 -5.04 -21.55 7.95
N ASP A 195 -4.62 -22.76 8.32
CA ASP A 195 -5.52 -23.80 8.82
C ASP A 195 -5.71 -23.74 10.37
N TYR A 196 -6.61 -24.56 10.91
CA TYR A 196 -6.88 -24.60 12.35
C TYR A 196 -5.70 -25.08 13.20
N THR A 197 -4.83 -25.92 12.66
CA THR A 197 -3.65 -26.42 13.36
C THR A 197 -2.61 -25.32 13.47
N GLN A 198 -2.37 -24.59 12.39
CA GLN A 198 -1.49 -23.42 12.34
C GLN A 198 -2.03 -22.28 13.22
N ALA A 199 -3.32 -21.98 13.15
CA ALA A 199 -3.94 -20.95 14.00
C ALA A 199 -3.76 -21.24 15.50
N LYS A 200 -3.86 -22.52 15.91
CA LYS A 200 -3.55 -22.93 17.29
C LYS A 200 -2.07 -22.73 17.62
N ALA A 201 -1.17 -23.13 16.73
CA ALA A 201 0.27 -22.95 16.93
C ALA A 201 0.66 -21.46 17.05
N TYR A 202 0.00 -20.56 16.32
CA TYR A 202 0.19 -19.11 16.50
C TYR A 202 -0.31 -18.62 17.87
N LEU A 203 -1.48 -19.09 18.30
CA LEU A 203 -2.06 -18.72 19.59
C LEU A 203 -1.28 -19.28 20.80
N GLU A 204 -0.51 -20.36 20.61
CA GLU A 204 0.41 -20.88 21.64
C GLU A 204 1.70 -20.03 21.76
N LYS A 205 1.98 -19.18 20.76
CA LYS A 205 3.15 -18.30 20.70
C LYS A 205 2.79 -16.85 21.02
N THR A 206 1.84 -16.63 21.93
CA THR A 206 1.48 -15.28 22.39
C THR A 206 2.66 -14.61 23.13
N PRO A 207 2.84 -13.28 23.00
CA PRO A 207 1.96 -12.34 22.30
C PRO A 207 2.13 -12.38 20.78
N LEU A 208 1.02 -12.61 20.06
CA LEU A 208 0.98 -12.75 18.61
C LEU A 208 0.62 -11.41 17.96
N ILE A 209 1.53 -10.82 17.18
CA ILE A 209 1.26 -9.59 16.43
C ILE A 209 0.25 -9.88 15.32
N VAL A 210 -0.89 -9.17 15.31
CA VAL A 210 -1.96 -9.33 14.31
C VAL A 210 -2.19 -8.10 13.46
N TYR A 211 -1.66 -6.95 13.86
CA TYR A 211 -1.65 -5.73 13.06
C TYR A 211 -0.49 -4.83 13.48
N LYS A 212 0.00 -4.07 12.50
CA LYS A 212 1.04 -3.08 12.66
C LYS A 212 0.83 -1.98 11.62
N GLY A 213 0.76 -0.73 12.05
CA GLY A 213 0.47 0.39 11.15
C GLY A 213 -0.11 1.59 11.86
N ILE A 214 -0.73 2.50 11.11
CA ILE A 214 -1.28 3.75 11.64
C ILE A 214 -2.60 3.55 12.40
N GLU A 215 -3.00 4.57 13.17
CA GLU A 215 -4.21 4.61 14.01
C GLU A 215 -5.50 4.18 13.27
N GLN A 216 -5.68 4.57 12.00
CA GLN A 216 -6.94 4.28 11.30
C GLN A 216 -7.14 2.78 11.04
N GLY A 217 -6.07 2.06 10.68
CA GLY A 217 -6.15 0.61 10.50
C GLY A 217 -6.20 -0.15 11.84
N VAL A 218 -5.56 0.38 12.89
CA VAL A 218 -5.58 -0.24 14.23
C VAL A 218 -7.00 -0.27 14.80
N ALA A 219 -7.78 0.80 14.61
CA ALA A 219 -9.14 0.91 15.13
C ALA A 219 -10.08 -0.17 14.55
N LYS A 220 -9.96 -0.49 13.25
CA LYS A 220 -10.79 -1.51 12.60
C LYS A 220 -10.51 -2.92 13.13
N ILE A 221 -9.26 -3.22 13.48
CA ILE A 221 -8.86 -4.53 14.01
C ILE A 221 -9.20 -4.62 15.51
N GLU A 222 -8.99 -3.54 16.26
CA GLU A 222 -9.37 -3.41 17.67
C GLU A 222 -10.86 -3.69 17.88
N GLU A 223 -11.75 -3.05 17.11
CA GLU A 223 -13.20 -3.30 17.18
C GLU A 223 -13.56 -4.78 16.92
N GLN A 224 -12.86 -5.44 16.00
CA GLN A 224 -13.08 -6.86 15.72
C GLN A 224 -12.65 -7.75 16.89
N LEU A 225 -11.50 -7.46 17.50
CA LEU A 225 -10.96 -8.20 18.65
C LEU A 225 -11.86 -8.02 19.88
N GLU A 226 -12.34 -6.81 20.15
CA GLU A 226 -13.30 -6.51 21.21
C GLU A 226 -14.62 -7.27 20.98
N ARG A 227 -15.16 -7.25 19.76
CA ARG A 227 -16.41 -7.92 19.42
C ARG A 227 -16.36 -9.43 19.61
N ILE A 228 -15.21 -10.05 19.36
CA ILE A 228 -15.02 -11.49 19.59
C ILE A 228 -14.60 -11.80 21.03
N GLY A 229 -14.29 -10.78 21.83
CA GLY A 229 -13.85 -10.90 23.23
C GLY A 229 -12.48 -11.54 23.35
N ALA A 230 -11.55 -11.26 22.42
CA ALA A 230 -10.17 -11.73 22.50
C ALA A 230 -9.36 -10.93 23.54
N ASP A 231 -8.35 -11.55 24.15
CA ASP A 231 -7.37 -10.82 24.96
C ASP A 231 -6.32 -10.21 24.03
N PHE A 232 -6.18 -8.89 24.04
CA PHE A 232 -5.21 -8.20 23.19
C PHE A 232 -4.66 -6.93 23.85
N GLU A 233 -3.54 -6.45 23.32
CA GLU A 233 -2.90 -5.20 23.70
C GLU A 233 -2.58 -4.34 22.47
N LYS A 234 -2.81 -3.03 22.61
CA LYS A 234 -2.41 -1.99 21.65
C LYS A 234 -1.22 -1.23 22.23
N HIS A 235 -0.13 -1.17 21.47
CA HIS A 235 1.07 -0.42 21.85
C HIS A 235 1.37 0.62 20.79
N LYS A 236 1.59 1.86 21.21
CA LYS A 236 2.21 2.87 20.35
C LYS A 236 3.69 2.51 20.19
N ILE A 237 4.19 2.52 18.97
CA ILE A 237 5.56 2.13 18.62
C ILE A 237 6.28 3.24 17.87
N SER A 238 7.60 3.26 17.94
CA SER A 238 8.40 4.19 17.14
C SER A 238 8.45 3.75 15.67
N TRP A 239 8.94 4.62 14.79
CA TRP A 239 9.21 4.27 13.40
C TRP A 239 10.25 3.15 13.30
N GLU A 240 11.28 3.18 14.14
CA GLU A 240 12.35 2.16 14.16
C GLU A 240 11.80 0.79 14.56
N GLU A 241 10.99 0.73 15.62
CA GLU A 241 10.26 -0.49 16.00
C GLU A 241 9.27 -0.94 14.90
N PHE A 242 8.70 0.03 14.17
CA PHE A 242 7.88 -0.23 13.00
C PHE A 242 8.69 -0.76 11.80
N ILE A 243 10.00 -0.60 11.71
CA ILE A 243 10.80 -1.20 10.63
C ILE A 243 11.36 -2.56 11.05
N GLU A 244 11.83 -2.70 12.29
CA GLU A 244 12.45 -3.94 12.78
C GLU A 244 11.51 -5.16 12.72
N LEU A 245 10.23 -5.00 13.06
CA LEU A 245 9.26 -6.12 13.04
C LEU A 245 8.77 -6.52 11.63
N VAL A 246 9.30 -5.92 10.55
CA VAL A 246 9.04 -6.34 9.16
C VAL A 246 10.01 -7.45 8.71
N GLN A 247 11.19 -7.53 9.35
CA GLN A 247 12.28 -8.42 8.94
C GLN A 247 12.30 -9.77 9.69
N SER A 248 11.26 -10.08 10.48
CA SER A 248 11.14 -11.28 11.31
C SER A 248 9.97 -12.17 10.89
#